data_AF-A0A5M3X009-F1
#
_entry.id   AF-A0A5M3X009-F1
#
_cell.length_a   1.000
_cell.length_b   1.000
_cell.length_c   1.000
_cell.angle_alpha   90.00
_cell.angle_beta   90.00
_cell.angle_gamma   90.00
#
_symmetry.space_group_name_H-M   'P 1'
#
loop_
_entity.id
_entity.type
_entity.pdbx_description
1 polymer ?
#
loop_
_entity_poly.entity_id
_entity_poly.type
_entity_poly.pdbx_seq_one_letter_code
_entity_poly.pdbx_strand_id
1 'polypeptide(L)'
;MELTRFFGTVPYAVVGGEFTPDRGGSLVIDLHVSTDVETDLQAPVTRAGLPMEFARPLLCGLLEQPSGFDVPAGSLRVDRGVYSELSSSPRSFQTTGRLFRAVLGAMAHGADVESAVHRELEN
;
A
#
# COMPACT_ATOMS: atom_id res chain seq x y z
N MET A 1 22.12 34.46 7.33
CA MET A 1 21.99 33.00 7.45
C MET A 1 20.50 32.71 7.45
N GLU A 2 19.92 32.50 6.27
CA GLU A 2 18.49 32.20 6.13
C GLU A 2 18.26 30.75 6.54
N LEU A 3 17.48 30.56 7.61
CA LEU A 3 16.89 29.27 7.96
C LEU A 3 15.85 28.93 6.88
N THR A 4 16.26 28.10 5.92
CA THR A 4 15.35 27.46 4.97
C THR A 4 14.29 26.70 5.77
N ARG A 5 13.02 27.07 5.58
CA ARG A 5 11.87 26.40 6.20
C ARG A 5 11.87 24.93 5.74
N PHE A 6 12.12 23.99 6.66
CA PHE A 6 11.78 22.58 6.45
C PHE A 6 10.26 22.45 6.54
N PHE A 7 9.58 22.44 5.39
CA PHE A 7 8.24 21.87 5.32
C PHE A 7 8.39 20.37 5.53
N GLY A 8 7.99 19.86 6.70
CA GLY A 8 7.90 18.42 6.92
C GLY A 8 6.90 17.85 5.91
N THR A 9 7.38 17.15 4.88
CA THR A 9 6.50 16.39 3.98
C THR A 9 5.81 15.32 4.81
N VAL A 10 4.47 15.30 4.77
CA VAL A 10 3.68 14.26 5.43
C VAL A 10 4.13 12.90 4.88
N PRO A 11 4.33 11.89 5.73
CA PRO A 11 4.64 10.54 5.28
C PRO A 11 3.59 10.06 4.29
N TYR A 12 4.00 9.68 3.09
CA TYR A 12 3.13 9.12 2.07
C TYR A 12 3.63 7.74 1.64
N ALA A 13 2.68 6.87 1.28
CA ALA A 13 2.94 5.56 0.75
C ALA A 13 1.87 5.28 -0.32
N VAL A 14 2.27 5.40 -1.59
CA VAL A 14 1.40 5.08 -2.72
C VAL A 14 1.86 3.77 -3.32
N VAL A 15 0.92 2.86 -3.55
CA VAL A 15 1.20 1.57 -4.18
C VAL A 15 0.31 1.40 -5.41
N GLY A 16 0.86 0.80 -6.45
CA GLY A 16 0.13 0.42 -7.64
C GLY A 16 0.12 -1.10 -7.76
N GLY A 17 -1.06 -1.65 -8.01
CA GLY A 17 -1.23 -3.08 -8.20
C GLY A 17 -2.49 -3.41 -8.99
N GLU A 18 -2.54 -4.65 -9.45
CA GLU A 18 -3.64 -5.22 -10.21
C GLU A 18 -4.21 -6.40 -9.44
N PHE A 19 -5.54 -6.45 -9.32
CA PHE A 19 -6.25 -7.58 -8.74
C PHE A 19 -7.05 -8.32 -9.81
N THR A 20 -6.80 -9.62 -9.94
CA THR A 20 -7.56 -10.51 -10.80
C THR A 20 -8.35 -11.49 -9.94
N PRO A 21 -9.69 -11.38 -9.87
CA PRO A 21 -10.50 -12.33 -9.12
C PRO A 21 -10.47 -13.70 -9.78
N ASP A 22 -10.48 -14.76 -8.97
CA ASP A 22 -10.61 -16.14 -9.45
C ASP A 22 -11.72 -16.89 -8.71
N ARG A 23 -11.98 -18.13 -9.16
CA ARG A 23 -12.92 -19.05 -8.48
C ARG A 23 -12.21 -19.96 -7.46
N GLY A 24 -10.96 -19.68 -7.16
CA GLY A 24 -10.16 -20.41 -6.19
C GLY A 24 -10.65 -20.18 -4.77
N GLY A 25 -10.00 -20.84 -3.82
CA GLY A 25 -10.26 -20.66 -2.38
C GLY A 25 -9.23 -19.77 -1.69
N SER A 26 -8.26 -19.21 -2.41
CA SER A 26 -7.09 -18.53 -1.82
C SER A 26 -6.80 -17.20 -2.52
N LEU A 27 -6.43 -16.20 -1.73
CA LEU A 27 -5.80 -14.98 -2.20
C LEU A 27 -4.28 -15.20 -2.33
N VAL A 28 -3.75 -15.03 -3.53
CA VAL A 28 -2.30 -15.02 -3.81
C VAL A 28 -1.84 -13.57 -3.91
N ILE A 29 -0.76 -13.21 -3.22
CA ILE A 29 -0.22 -11.84 -3.21
C ILE A 29 1.21 -11.89 -3.75
N ASP A 30 1.40 -11.30 -4.92
CA ASP A 30 2.69 -11.15 -5.60
C ASP A 30 3.21 -9.72 -5.40
N LEU A 31 4.15 -9.54 -4.47
CA LEU A 31 4.82 -8.25 -4.23
C LEU A 31 6.16 -8.21 -4.96
N HIS A 32 6.33 -7.29 -5.91
CA HIS A 32 7.62 -7.05 -6.54
C HIS A 32 8.54 -6.30 -5.57
N VAL A 33 9.65 -6.92 -5.19
CA VAL A 33 10.67 -6.27 -4.34
C VAL A 33 11.80 -5.75 -5.23
N SER A 34 12.11 -4.46 -5.15
CA SER A 34 13.21 -3.86 -5.91
C SER A 34 14.55 -4.16 -5.23
N THR A 35 15.55 -4.62 -5.98
CA THR A 35 16.92 -4.87 -5.49
C THR A 35 17.82 -3.64 -5.51
N ASP A 36 17.53 -2.67 -6.38
CA ASP A 36 18.38 -1.49 -6.59
C ASP A 36 17.78 -0.26 -5.94
N VAL A 37 18.55 0.39 -5.06
CA VAL A 37 18.20 1.64 -4.38
C VAL A 37 18.95 2.78 -5.09
N GLU A 38 18.23 3.57 -5.89
CA GLU A 38 18.76 4.80 -6.49
C GLU A 38 17.90 5.98 -6.03
N THR A 39 18.47 6.81 -5.17
CA THR A 39 17.72 7.83 -4.46
C THR A 39 17.63 9.10 -5.31
N ASP A 40 16.43 9.48 -5.75
CA ASP A 40 16.17 10.85 -6.19
C ASP A 40 15.48 11.61 -5.04
N LEU A 41 16.22 12.54 -4.44
CA LEU A 41 15.75 13.32 -3.28
C LEU A 41 14.86 14.52 -3.70
N GLN A 42 14.71 14.78 -5.00
CA GLN A 42 13.98 15.95 -5.50
C GLN A 42 12.62 15.63 -6.13
N ALA A 43 12.30 14.36 -6.38
CA ALA A 43 11.03 13.92 -6.94
C ALA A 43 10.48 12.66 -6.25
N PRO A 44 9.14 12.51 -6.12
CA PRO A 44 8.55 11.25 -5.67
C PRO A 44 8.97 10.12 -6.61
N VAL A 45 9.69 9.17 -6.04
CA VAL A 45 10.32 8.09 -6.77
C VAL A 45 9.24 7.12 -7.26
N THR A 46 8.94 7.12 -8.57
CA THR A 46 7.99 6.16 -9.17
C THR A 46 8.78 4.94 -9.64
N ARG A 47 8.77 3.85 -8.86
CA ARG A 47 9.61 2.66 -9.14
C ARG A 47 8.81 1.43 -9.51
N ALA A 48 9.47 0.53 -10.24
CA ALA A 48 9.08 -0.87 -10.29
C ALA A 48 9.49 -1.53 -8.97
N GLY A 49 8.51 -2.05 -8.25
CA GLY A 49 8.69 -2.70 -6.97
C GLY A 49 8.84 -1.77 -5.76
N LEU A 50 8.98 -2.42 -4.60
CA LEU A 50 9.13 -1.80 -3.29
C LEU A 50 10.41 -2.31 -2.63
N PRO A 51 11.15 -1.48 -1.88
CA PRO A 51 12.24 -1.98 -1.06
C PRO A 51 11.68 -2.90 0.03
N MET A 52 12.47 -3.89 0.45
CA MET A 52 12.02 -4.92 1.40
C MET A 52 11.46 -4.33 2.71
N GLU A 53 12.03 -3.21 3.16
CA GLU A 53 11.61 -2.48 4.36
C GLU A 53 10.17 -1.94 4.30
N PHE A 54 9.62 -1.72 3.10
CA PHE A 54 8.25 -1.28 2.86
C PHE A 54 7.36 -2.41 2.35
N ALA A 55 7.93 -3.36 1.60
CA ALA A 55 7.21 -4.53 1.11
C ALA A 55 6.67 -5.39 2.28
N ARG A 56 7.48 -5.62 3.33
CA ARG A 56 7.04 -6.44 4.48
C ARG A 56 5.91 -5.79 5.28
N PRO A 57 5.98 -4.50 5.68
CA PRO A 57 4.85 -3.83 6.32
C PRO A 57 3.60 -3.79 5.46
N LEU A 58 3.73 -3.55 4.15
CA LEU A 58 2.61 -3.60 3.21
C LEU A 58 1.93 -4.98 3.22
N LEU A 59 2.73 -6.05 3.17
CA LEU A 59 2.23 -7.42 3.26
C LEU A 59 1.50 -7.67 4.58
N CYS A 60 2.03 -7.20 5.70
CA CYS A 60 1.35 -7.30 7.00
C CYS A 60 -0.02 -6.62 6.95
N GLY A 61 -0.12 -5.39 6.45
CA GLY A 61 -1.39 -4.69 6.32
C GLY A 61 -2.39 -5.39 5.37
N LEU A 62 -1.90 -5.99 4.28
CA LEU A 62 -2.73 -6.77 3.35
C LEU A 62 -3.25 -8.08 3.95
N LEU A 63 -2.54 -8.66 4.93
CA LEU A 63 -2.89 -9.92 5.59
C LEU A 63 -3.66 -9.72 6.89
N GLU A 64 -3.65 -8.51 7.45
CA GLU A 64 -4.48 -8.15 8.60
C GLU A 64 -5.95 -8.35 8.27
N GLN A 65 -6.68 -9.05 9.14
CA GLN A 65 -8.11 -9.26 8.97
C GLN A 65 -8.84 -7.93 9.21
N PRO A 66 -9.54 -7.37 8.20
CA PRO A 66 -10.20 -6.10 8.32
C PRO A 66 -11.52 -6.27 9.05
N SER A 67 -12.01 -5.17 9.61
CA SER A 67 -13.35 -5.07 10.17
C SER A 67 -14.38 -4.84 9.05
N GLY A 68 -14.77 -5.88 8.30
CA GLY A 68 -15.95 -5.75 7.44
C GLY A 68 -16.10 -6.78 6.33
N PHE A 69 -15.20 -6.76 5.36
CA PHE A 69 -15.36 -7.53 4.12
C PHE A 69 -14.20 -8.50 3.90
N ASP A 70 -14.54 -9.74 3.58
CA ASP A 70 -13.57 -10.70 3.09
C ASP A 70 -13.11 -10.32 1.69
N VAL A 71 -11.80 -10.37 1.47
CA VAL A 71 -11.23 -10.22 0.13
C VAL A 71 -11.50 -11.50 -0.65
N PRO A 72 -12.04 -11.40 -1.89
CA PRO A 72 -12.27 -12.57 -2.72
C PRO A 72 -10.97 -13.30 -3.05
N ALA A 73 -11.09 -14.58 -3.36
CA ALA A 73 -9.99 -15.33 -3.96
C ALA A 73 -9.56 -14.71 -5.30
N GLY A 74 -8.28 -14.86 -5.61
CA GLY A 74 -7.67 -14.20 -6.76
C GLY A 74 -6.19 -13.96 -6.58
N SER A 75 -5.61 -13.25 -7.54
CA SER A 75 -4.22 -12.83 -7.52
C SER A 75 -4.13 -11.32 -7.43
N LEU A 76 -3.45 -10.82 -6.40
CA LEU A 76 -3.08 -9.42 -6.22
C LEU A 76 -1.60 -9.25 -6.55
N ARG A 77 -1.30 -8.56 -7.64
CA ARG A 77 0.07 -8.19 -8.01
C ARG A 77 0.31 -6.73 -7.63
N VAL A 78 1.27 -6.46 -6.75
CA VAL A 78 1.74 -5.09 -6.46
C VAL A 78 3.13 -4.95 -7.05
N ASP A 79 3.25 -4.13 -8.08
CA ASP A 79 4.51 -3.97 -8.80
C ASP A 79 4.99 -2.52 -8.91
N ARG A 80 4.28 -1.57 -8.30
CA ARG A 80 4.69 -0.17 -8.22
C ARG A 80 4.59 0.36 -6.80
N GLY A 81 5.58 1.16 -6.42
CA GLY A 81 5.57 1.95 -5.20
C GLY A 81 6.04 3.37 -5.47
N VAL A 82 5.44 4.34 -4.80
CA VAL A 82 5.93 5.72 -4.70
C VAL A 82 6.18 6.06 -3.24
N TYR A 83 7.44 6.35 -2.94
CA TYR A 83 7.92 6.58 -1.59
C TYR A 83 9.08 7.56 -1.56
N SER A 84 9.39 8.03 -0.35
CA SER A 84 10.56 8.82 -0.02
C SER A 84 11.29 8.13 1.12
N GLU A 85 12.57 7.84 0.98
CA GLU A 85 13.37 7.23 2.07
C GLU A 85 13.44 8.13 3.32
N LEU A 86 13.31 9.45 3.14
CA LEU A 86 13.40 10.42 4.24
C LEU A 86 12.08 10.64 4.97
N SER A 87 10.95 10.44 4.28
CA SER A 87 9.64 10.82 4.82
C SER A 87 8.60 9.70 4.84
N SER A 88 8.75 8.64 4.04
CA SER A 88 7.91 7.46 4.15
C SER A 88 8.32 6.62 5.35
N SER A 89 7.36 5.89 5.92
CA SER A 89 7.61 5.02 7.07
C SER A 89 7.04 3.63 6.83
N PRO A 90 7.62 2.57 7.45
CA PRO A 90 7.03 1.24 7.48
C PRO A 90 5.55 1.24 7.88
N ARG A 91 5.18 2.09 8.85
CA ARG A 91 3.80 2.23 9.32
C ARG A 91 2.87 2.76 8.24
N SER A 92 3.32 3.73 7.44
CA SER A 92 2.55 4.25 6.30
C SER A 92 2.23 3.13 5.30
N PHE A 93 3.20 2.26 5.01
CA PHE A 93 2.99 1.12 4.11
C PHE A 93 2.07 0.05 4.68
N GLN A 94 2.14 -0.21 5.97
CA GLN A 94 1.18 -1.10 6.64
C GLN A 94 -0.25 -0.55 6.57
N THR A 95 -0.43 0.74 6.87
CA THR A 95 -1.73 1.40 6.70
C THR A 95 -2.21 1.32 5.26
N THR A 96 -1.35 1.60 4.28
CA THR A 96 -1.68 1.46 2.86
C THR A 96 -2.13 0.03 2.51
N GLY A 97 -1.51 -1.01 3.10
CA GLY A 97 -1.92 -2.40 2.93
C GLY A 97 -3.33 -2.68 3.46
N ARG A 98 -3.64 -2.18 4.68
CA ARG A 98 -4.98 -2.28 5.28
C ARG A 98 -6.04 -1.60 4.40
N LEU A 99 -5.74 -0.38 3.96
CA LEU A 99 -6.64 0.39 3.09
C LEU A 99 -6.86 -0.29 1.74
N PHE A 100 -5.81 -0.79 1.11
CA PHE A 100 -5.93 -1.51 -0.16
C PHE A 100 -6.81 -2.75 0.01
N ARG A 101 -6.63 -3.50 1.11
CA ARG A 101 -7.48 -4.64 1.42
C ARG A 101 -8.96 -4.24 1.57
N ALA A 102 -9.24 -3.15 2.29
CA ALA A 102 -10.59 -2.63 2.47
C ALA A 102 -11.25 -2.21 1.14
N VAL A 103 -10.49 -1.55 0.25
CA VAL A 103 -10.93 -1.20 -1.11
C VAL A 103 -11.27 -2.45 -1.92
N LEU A 104 -10.39 -3.46 -1.91
CA LEU A 104 -10.61 -4.70 -2.65
C LEU A 104 -11.86 -5.43 -2.17
N GLY A 105 -12.04 -5.54 -0.85
CA GLY A 105 -13.26 -6.10 -0.25
C GLY A 105 -14.50 -5.31 -0.68
N ALA A 106 -14.50 -3.99 -0.49
CA ALA A 106 -15.65 -3.16 -0.85
C ALA A 106 -16.02 -3.28 -2.34
N MET A 107 -15.05 -3.19 -3.24
CA MET A 107 -15.28 -3.33 -4.68
C MET A 107 -15.82 -4.71 -5.05
N ALA A 108 -15.29 -5.78 -4.46
CA ALA A 108 -15.74 -7.15 -4.73
C ALA A 108 -17.19 -7.40 -4.29
N HIS A 109 -17.62 -6.76 -3.21
CA HIS A 109 -18.97 -6.89 -2.64
C HIS A 109 -19.94 -5.80 -3.15
N GLY A 110 -19.50 -4.91 -4.06
CA GLY A 110 -20.32 -3.79 -4.54
C GLY A 110 -20.68 -2.77 -3.45
N ALA A 111 -19.87 -2.69 -2.41
CA ALA A 111 -20.05 -1.76 -1.29
C ALA A 111 -19.37 -0.41 -1.55
N ASP A 112 -19.73 0.59 -0.74
CA ASP A 112 -19.12 1.91 -0.81
C ASP A 112 -17.66 1.89 -0.33
N VAL A 113 -16.75 2.26 -1.24
CA VAL A 113 -15.30 2.23 -1.00
C VAL A 113 -14.88 3.30 0.01
N GLU A 114 -15.49 4.48 -0.05
CA GLU A 114 -15.14 5.60 0.84
C GLU A 114 -15.44 5.26 2.30
N SER A 115 -16.63 4.71 2.57
CA SER A 115 -17.02 4.25 3.90
C SER A 115 -16.14 3.11 4.42
N ALA A 116 -15.73 2.18 3.53
CA ALA A 116 -14.84 1.08 3.90
C ALA A 116 -13.44 1.58 4.30
N VAL A 117 -12.90 2.54 3.56
CA VAL A 117 -11.62 3.20 3.86
C VAL A 117 -11.70 4.02 5.14
N HIS A 118 -12.77 4.79 5.33
CA HIS A 118 -12.93 5.64 6.53
C HIS A 118 -12.95 4.81 7.81
N ARG A 119 -13.70 3.70 7.82
CA ARG A 119 -13.75 2.77 8.95
C ARG A 119 -12.38 2.22 9.31
N GLU A 120 -11.56 1.92 8.31
CA GLU A 120 -10.22 1.37 8.53
C GLU A 120 -9.24 2.40 9.09
N LEU A 121 -9.46 3.70 8.82
CA LEU A 121 -8.68 4.80 9.39
C LEU A 121 -9.04 5.10 10.85
N GLU A 122 -10.24 4.72 11.29
CA GLU A 122 -10.72 4.90 12.67
C GLU A 122 -10.24 3.79 13.64
N ASN A 123 -9.66 2.70 13.12
CA ASN A 123 -9.15 1.53 13.86
C ASN A 123 -7.63 1.51 14.01
#